data_AF-A0A0N1AXN2-F1
#
_entry.id   AF-A0A0N1AXN2-F1
#
_cell.length_a   1.000
_cell.length_b   1.000
_cell.length_c   1.000
_cell.angle_alpha   90.00
_cell.angle_beta   90.00
_cell.angle_gamma   90.00
#
_symmetry.space_group_name_H-M   'P 1'
#
loop_
_entity.id
_entity.type
_entity.pdbx_description
1 polymer ?
#
loop_
_entity_poly.entity_id
_entity_poly.type
_entity_poly.pdbx_seq_one_letter_code
_entity_poly.pdbx_strand_id
1 'polypeptide(L)' 'MTTYRVAEPQAQWLTEQVAAGAAASEEAYLARLIDADREHAAKLAAFNAAIDEGFASGFVEMSIDEVFAGIRARHRDAAA' A
#
# COMPACT_ATOMS: atom_id res chain seq x y z
N MET A 1 -17.15 3.21 25.46
CA MET A 1 -16.94 4.56 24.92
C MET A 1 -15.53 4.98 25.29
N THR A 2 -14.64 5.07 24.32
CA THR A 2 -13.24 5.48 24.54
C THR A 2 -13.13 6.96 24.21
N THR A 3 -12.68 7.77 25.16
CA THR A 3 -12.52 9.22 24.95
C THR A 3 -11.11 9.50 24.45
N TYR A 4 -10.99 10.18 23.32
CA TYR A 4 -9.74 10.69 22.77
C TYR A 4 -9.87 12.20 22.56
N ARG A 5 -8.76 12.94 22.58
CA ARG A 5 -8.76 14.38 22.28
C ARG A 5 -8.27 14.59 20.86
N VAL A 6 -9.02 15.38 20.10
CA VAL A 6 -8.63 15.93 18.80
C VAL A 6 -8.54 17.44 18.93
N ALA A 7 -7.70 18.06 18.11
CA ALA A 7 -7.71 19.52 18.00
C ALA A 7 -8.91 19.96 17.15
N GLU A 8 -9.34 21.21 17.35
CA GLU A 8 -10.55 21.77 16.75
C GLU A 8 -10.63 21.59 15.23
N PRO A 9 -9.54 21.81 14.46
CA PRO A 9 -9.59 21.63 13.00
C PRO A 9 -9.87 20.18 12.60
N GLN A 10 -9.35 19.20 13.33
CA GLN A 10 -9.62 17.79 13.05
C GLN A 10 -11.06 17.40 13.43
N ALA A 11 -11.60 17.96 14.51
CA ALA A 11 -13.00 17.77 14.89
C ALA A 11 -13.94 18.31 13.81
N GLN A 12 -13.71 19.56 13.37
CA GLN A 12 -14.48 20.16 12.27
C GLN A 12 -14.41 19.30 11.01
N TRP A 13 -13.21 18.84 10.66
CA TRP A 13 -13.03 17.99 9.50
C TRP A 13 -13.82 16.68 9.62
N LEU A 14 -13.84 16.03 10.80
CA LEU A 14 -14.60 14.79 11.02
C LEU A 14 -16.09 15.02 10.82
N THR A 15 -16.61 16.10 11.38
CA THR A 15 -18.01 16.53 11.20
C THR A 15 -18.32 16.75 9.71
N GLU A 16 -17.44 17.40 8.95
CA GLU A 16 -17.62 17.64 7.51
C GLU A 16 -17.69 16.33 6.70
N GLN A 17 -16.87 15.33 7.04
CA GLN A 17 -16.91 14.03 6.36
C GLN A 17 -18.21 13.26 6.64
N VAL A 18 -18.69 13.32 7.88
CA VAL A 18 -19.97 12.71 8.25
C VAL A 18 -21.12 13.42 7.51
N ALA A 19 -21.10 14.75 7.47
CA ALA A 19 -22.08 15.54 6.74
C ALA A 19 -22.06 15.27 5.23
N ALA A 20 -20.89 14.99 4.66
CA ALA A 20 -20.72 14.58 3.27
C ALA A 20 -21.14 13.12 3.00
N GLY A 21 -21.56 12.37 4.03
CA GLY A 21 -22.00 10.98 3.90
C GLY A 21 -20.86 9.96 3.79
N ALA A 22 -19.62 10.35 4.09
CA ALA A 22 -18.48 9.45 4.01
C ALA A 22 -18.46 8.39 5.14
N ALA A 23 -19.19 8.64 6.24
CA ALA A 23 -19.45 7.68 7.31
C ALA A 23 -20.73 8.03 8.09
N ALA A 24 -21.25 7.06 8.85
CA ALA A 24 -22.46 7.23 9.67
C ALA A 24 -22.22 8.02 10.98
N SER A 25 -20.98 8.07 11.47
CA SER A 25 -20.57 8.86 12.64
C SER A 25 -19.08 9.19 12.57
N GLU A 26 -18.62 10.09 13.44
CA GLU A 26 -17.21 10.47 13.53
C GLU A 26 -16.33 9.29 13.97
N GLU A 27 -16.81 8.44 14.89
CA GLU A 27 -16.11 7.23 15.31
C GLU A 27 -16.00 6.20 14.19
N ALA A 28 -17.06 6.03 13.40
CA ALA A 28 -17.02 5.17 12.23
C ALA A 28 -16.02 5.69 11.19
N TYR A 29 -15.95 7.01 11.03
CA TYR A 29 -14.97 7.63 10.16
C TYR A 29 -13.53 7.41 10.66
N LEU A 30 -13.29 7.61 11.95
CA LEU A 30 -11.97 7.40 12.57
C LEU A 30 -11.52 5.94 12.48
N ALA A 31 -12.41 4.98 12.70
CA ALA A 31 -12.10 3.56 12.50
C ALA A 31 -11.63 3.32 11.05
N ARG A 32 -12.31 3.92 10.08
CA ARG A 32 -11.92 3.86 8.67
C ARG A 32 -10.54 4.46 8.40
N LEU A 33 -10.19 5.58 9.04
CA LEU A 33 -8.86 6.18 8.93
C LEU A 33 -7.77 5.27 9.50
N ILE A 34 -8.05 4.64 10.65
CA ILE A 34 -7.11 3.68 11.27
C ILE A 34 -6.90 2.47 10.36
N ASP A 35 -7.96 1.96 9.72
CA ASP A 35 -7.84 0.84 8.80
C ASP A 35 -7.05 1.23 7.54
N ALA A 36 -7.28 2.44 7.00
CA ALA A 36 -6.49 2.96 5.88
C ALA A 36 -5.01 3.14 6.23
N ASP A 37 -4.70 3.63 7.44
CA ASP A 37 -3.33 3.77 7.94
C ASP A 37 -2.64 2.40 8.07
N ARG A 38 -3.33 1.41 8.65
CA ARG A 38 -2.83 0.03 8.76
C ARG A 38 -2.58 -0.60 7.40
N GLU A 39 -3.49 -0.40 6.45
CA GLU A 39 -3.32 -0.91 5.08
C GLU A 39 -2.11 -0.27 4.40
N HIS A 40 -1.94 1.05 4.55
CA HIS A 40 -0.79 1.77 4.02
C HIS A 40 0.52 1.28 4.65
N ALA A 41 0.56 1.10 5.98
CA ALA A 41 1.72 0.57 6.68
C ALA A 41 2.07 -0.86 6.23
N ALA A 42 1.07 -1.73 6.02
CA ALA A 42 1.27 -3.08 5.50
C ALA A 42 1.85 -3.08 4.07
N LYS A 43 1.34 -2.20 3.19
CA LYS A 43 1.87 -2.03 1.83
C LYS A 43 3.32 -1.54 1.84
N LEU A 44 3.65 -0.57 2.70
CA LEU A 44 5.00 -0.06 2.82
C LEU A 44 5.97 -1.13 3.35
N ALA A 45 5.55 -1.93 4.33
CA ALA A 45 6.34 -3.05 4.82
C ALA A 45 6.60 -4.10 3.73
N ALA A 46 5.57 -4.46 2.96
CA ALA A 46 5.72 -5.39 1.83
C ALA A 46 6.64 -4.83 0.74
N PHE A 47 6.54 -3.54 0.44
CA PHE A 47 7.40 -2.87 -0.53
C PHE A 47 8.87 -2.89 -0.11
N ASN A 48 9.16 -2.55 1.15
CA ASN A 48 10.52 -2.58 1.68
C ASN A 48 11.08 -4.01 1.69
N ALA A 49 10.26 -5.01 2.06
CA ALA A 49 10.67 -6.41 1.99
C ALA A 49 11.02 -6.85 0.56
N ALA A 50 10.26 -6.43 -0.44
CA ALA A 50 10.54 -6.74 -1.85
C ALA A 50 11.82 -6.04 -2.35
N ILE A 51 12.11 -4.82 -1.87
CA ILE A 51 13.38 -4.14 -2.15
C ILE A 51 14.56 -4.91 -1.54
N ASP A 52 14.45 -5.29 -0.28
CA ASP A 52 15.50 -6.04 0.43
C ASP A 52 15.74 -7.40 -0.22
N GLU A 53 14.67 -8.11 -0.62
CA GLU A 53 14.76 -9.34 -1.41
C GLU A 53 15.48 -9.09 -2.74
N GLY A 54 15.14 -8.01 -3.45
CA GLY A 54 15.80 -7.61 -4.69
C GLY A 54 17.30 -7.39 -4.51
N PHE A 55 17.71 -6.66 -3.48
CA PHE A 55 19.13 -6.46 -3.16
C PHE A 55 19.82 -7.76 -2.75
N ALA A 56 19.16 -8.60 -1.96
CA ALA A 56 19.70 -9.89 -1.53
C ALA A 56 19.84 -10.90 -2.68
N SER A 57 18.99 -10.78 -3.72
CA SER A 57 19.05 -11.63 -4.92
C SER A 57 20.28 -11.40 -5.78
N GLY A 58 21.04 -10.33 -5.51
CA GLY A 58 22.22 -9.95 -6.26
C GLY A 58 21.88 -9.24 -7.56
N PHE A 59 22.90 -8.66 -8.19
CA PHE A 59 22.77 -7.93 -9.44
C PHE A 59 23.18 -8.81 -10.61
N VAL A 60 22.48 -8.66 -11.73
CA VAL A 60 22.86 -9.26 -13.01
C VAL A 60 23.42 -8.18 -13.93
N GLU A 61 24.48 -8.49 -14.67
CA GLU A 61 25.08 -7.58 -15.67
C GLU A 61 24.38 -7.61 -17.03
N MET A 62 23.22 -8.27 -17.11
CA MET A 62 22.47 -8.40 -18.36
C MET A 62 21.87 -7.07 -18.79
N SER A 63 21.95 -6.79 -20.09
CA SER A 63 21.17 -5.73 -20.71
C SER A 63 19.67 -6.06 -20.71
N ILE A 64 18.83 -5.03 -20.78
CA ILE A 64 17.38 -5.18 -20.86
C ILE A 64 16.97 -6.07 -22.05
N ASP A 65 17.67 -5.97 -23.19
CA ASP A 65 17.38 -6.77 -24.39
C ASP A 65 17.67 -8.26 -24.16
N GLU A 66 18.77 -8.59 -23.48
CA GLU A 66 19.12 -9.97 -23.10
C GLU A 66 18.10 -10.56 -22.13
N VAL A 67 17.61 -9.75 -21.17
CA VAL A 67 16.54 -10.17 -20.25
C VAL A 67 15.28 -10.54 -21.03
N PHE A 68 14.83 -9.68 -21.94
CA PHE A 68 13.65 -9.95 -22.75
C PHE A 68 13.83 -11.14 -23.69
N ALA A 69 14.99 -11.28 -24.32
CA ALA A 69 15.30 -12.43 -25.15
C ALA A 69 15.23 -13.74 -24.35
N GLY A 70 15.81 -13.75 -23.15
CA GLY A 70 15.78 -14.90 -22.23
C GLY A 70 14.38 -15.25 -21.73
N ILE A 71 13.52 -14.26 -21.45
CA ILE A 71 12.12 -14.50 -21.08
C ILE A 71 11.34 -15.09 -22.26
N ARG A 72 11.50 -14.53 -23.47
CA ARG A 72 10.82 -15.03 -24.68
C ARG A 72 11.23 -16.46 -25.02
N ALA A 73 12.50 -16.82 -24.82
CA ALA A 73 12.98 -18.19 -25.00
C ALA A 73 12.31 -19.15 -24.01
N ARG A 74 12.35 -18.85 -22.71
CA ARG A 74 11.70 -19.66 -21.65
C ARG A 74 10.21 -19.86 -21.91
N HIS A 75 9.50 -18.84 -22.37
CA HIS A 75 8.08 -18.94 -22.67
C HIS A 75 7.78 -19.80 -23.91
N ARG A 76 8.66 -19.82 -24.92
CA ARG A 76 8.50 -20.74 -26.07
C ARG A 76 8.73 -22.19 -25.65
N ASP A 77 9.75 -22.43 -24.83
CA ASP A 77 10.11 -23.77 -24.37
C ASP A 77 9.04 -24.36 -23.42
N ALA A 78 8.36 -23.52 -22.64
CA ALA A 78 7.25 -23.95 -21.78
C ALA A 78 5.93 -24.20 -22.53
N ALA A 79 5.82 -23.73 -23.77
CA ALA A 79 4.64 -23.91 -24.63
C ALA A 79 4.80 -25.05 -25.66
N ALA A 80 5.97 -25.70 -25.68
CA ALA A 80 6.31 -26.86 -26.50
C ALA A 80 6.18 -28.16 -25.69
#